data_AF-A0A959BYA7-F1
#
_entry.id   AF-A0A959BYA7-F1
#
_cell.length_a   1.000
_cell.length_b   1.000
_cell.length_c   1.000
_cell.angle_alpha   90.00
_cell.angle_beta   90.00
_cell.angle_gamma   90.00
#
_symmetry.space_group_name_H-M   'P 1'
#
loop_
_entity.id
_entity.type
_entity.pdbx_description
1 polymer ?
#
loop_
_entity_poly.entity_id
_entity_poly.type
_entity_poly.pdbx_seq_one_letter_code
_entity_poly.pdbx_strand_id
1 'polypeptide(L)' 'MKRRLIRSRMMLSQIIDKILDINKNRKRLAYRHDRSQASDNYEDELRLLNKMAKKQALLIQHYEAVLAGQDHRHPRLRHN' A
#
# COMPACT_ATOMS: atom_id res chain seq x y z
N MET A 1 9.67 18.24 -5.37
CA MET A 1 9.35 16.85 -5.77
C MET A 1 10.15 15.79 -5.02
N LYS A 2 11.49 15.89 -4.89
CA LYS A 2 12.32 14.91 -4.15
C LYS A 2 11.82 14.55 -2.74
N ARG A 3 11.42 15.55 -1.93
CA ARG A 3 10.86 15.33 -0.59
C ARG A 3 9.53 14.56 -0.58
N ARG A 4 8.69 14.75 -1.61
CA ARG A 4 7.43 14.02 -1.80
C ARG A 4 7.70 12.57 -2.20
N LEU A 5 8.68 12.33 -3.08
CA LEU A 5 9.15 10.97 -3.43
C LEU A 5 9.65 10.20 -2.20
N ILE A 6 10.49 10.80 -1.38
CA ILE A 6 11.00 10.16 -0.15
C ILE A 6 9.84 9.78 0.77
N ARG A 7 8.92 10.72 1.03
CA ARG A 7 7.74 10.47 1.87
C ARG A 7 6.88 9.34 1.31
N SER A 8 6.66 9.35 0.00
CA SER A 8 5.91 8.31 -0.70
C SER A 8 6.55 6.93 -0.55
N ARG A 9 7.88 6.82 -0.67
CA ARG A 9 8.61 5.56 -0.45
C ARG A 9 8.50 5.09 0.99
N MET A 10 8.67 5.98 1.97
CA MET A 10 8.50 5.65 3.40
C MET A 10 7.10 5.12 3.69
N MET A 11 6.05 5.78 3.17
CA MET A 11 4.67 5.32 3.35
C MET A 11 4.43 3.96 2.70
N LEU A 12 5.01 3.70 1.52
CA LEU A 12 4.90 2.38 0.88
C LEU A 12 5.57 1.30 1.73
N SER A 13 6.77 1.55 2.25
CA SER A 13 7.47 0.63 3.15
C SER A 13 6.62 0.30 4.39
N GLN A 14 6.06 1.31 5.04
CA GLN A 14 5.19 1.12 6.21
C GLN A 14 3.93 0.29 5.88
N ILE A 15 3.34 0.50 4.71
CA ILE A 15 2.17 -0.29 4.27
C ILE A 15 2.56 -1.75 4.04
N ILE A 16 3.71 -1.99 3.41
CA ILE A 16 4.23 -3.36 3.19
C ILE A 16 4.49 -4.06 4.51
N ASP A 17 5.13 -3.38 5.48
CA ASP A 17 5.40 -3.94 6.81
C ASP A 17 4.10 -4.36 7.50
N LYS A 18 3.06 -3.50 7.45
CA LYS A 18 1.74 -3.84 8.00
C LYS A 18 1.10 -5.04 7.31
N ILE A 19 1.17 -5.13 5.98
CA ILE A 19 0.66 -6.29 5.22
C ILE A 19 1.38 -7.57 5.67
N LEU A 20 2.70 -7.52 5.81
CA LEU A 20 3.49 -8.68 6.26
C LEU A 20 3.13 -9.09 7.69
N ASP A 21 2.91 -8.13 8.59
CA ASP A 21 2.54 -8.41 9.97
C ASP A 21 1.13 -9.00 10.09
N ILE A 22 0.16 -8.49 9.33
CA ILE A 22 -1.18 -9.10 9.25
C ILE A 22 -1.07 -10.54 8.73
N ASN A 23 -0.27 -10.79 7.69
CA ASN A 23 -0.08 -12.14 7.16
C ASN A 23 0.60 -13.09 8.17
N LYS A 24 1.59 -12.61 8.93
CA LYS A 24 2.20 -13.39 10.04
C LYS A 24 1.15 -13.72 11.11
N ASN A 25 0.33 -12.75 11.49
CA ASN A 25 -0.72 -12.94 12.50
C ASN A 25 -1.84 -13.87 12.00
N ARG A 26 -2.26 -13.75 10.74
CA ARG A 26 -3.21 -14.66 10.10
C ARG A 26 -2.70 -16.09 10.09
N LYS A 27 -1.41 -16.32 9.76
CA LYS A 27 -0.79 -17.65 9.86
C LYS A 27 -0.82 -18.18 11.30
N ARG A 28 -0.49 -17.35 12.30
CA ARG A 28 -0.54 -17.74 13.73
C ARG A 28 -1.95 -18.09 14.19
N LEU A 29 -2.95 -17.33 13.75
CA LEU A 29 -4.36 -17.58 14.06
C LEU A 29 -4.92 -18.79 13.33
N ALA A 30 -4.45 -19.11 12.12
CA ALA A 30 -4.84 -20.36 11.47
C ALA A 30 -4.52 -21.60 12.32
N TYR A 31 -3.50 -21.55 13.18
CA TYR A 31 -3.15 -22.60 14.13
C TYR A 31 -3.98 -22.61 15.43
N ARG A 32 -4.72 -21.54 15.74
CA ARG A 32 -5.60 -21.46 16.92
C ARG A 32 -7.05 -21.51 16.44
N HIS A 33 -7.88 -22.35 17.04
CA HIS A 33 -9.20 -22.73 16.53
C HIS A 33 -10.30 -21.62 16.65
N ASP A 34 -9.90 -20.34 16.59
CA ASP A 34 -10.76 -19.17 16.79
C ASP A 34 -10.70 -18.30 15.52
N ARG A 35 -11.45 -18.72 14.49
CA ARG A 35 -11.23 -18.30 13.09
C ARG A 35 -12.24 -17.34 12.51
N SER A 36 -13.48 -17.27 12.99
CA SER A 36 -14.53 -16.60 12.20
C SER A 36 -14.43 -15.07 12.25
N GLN A 37 -14.42 -14.47 13.44
CA GLN A 37 -14.54 -13.01 13.55
C GLN A 37 -13.23 -12.25 13.35
N ALA A 38 -12.09 -12.86 13.70
CA ALA A 38 -10.78 -12.27 13.48
C ALA A 38 -10.37 -12.31 12.00
N SER A 39 -10.80 -13.33 11.24
CA SER A 39 -10.40 -13.49 9.83
C SER A 39 -10.99 -12.41 8.93
N ASP A 40 -12.27 -12.06 9.13
CA ASP A 40 -12.96 -11.06 8.30
C ASP A 40 -12.33 -9.67 8.47
N ASN A 41 -11.98 -9.30 9.71
CA ASN A 41 -11.29 -8.04 10.00
C ASN A 41 -9.93 -7.93 9.31
N TYR A 42 -9.14 -9.02 9.26
CA TYR A 42 -7.85 -9.01 8.57
C TYR A 42 -8.00 -8.93 7.05
N GLU A 43 -9.06 -9.51 6.49
CA GLU A 43 -9.30 -9.48 5.04
C GLU A 43 -9.61 -8.06 4.56
N ASP A 44 -10.49 -7.34 5.27
CA ASP A 44 -10.81 -5.96 4.97
C ASP A 44 -9.60 -5.02 5.15
N GLU A 45 -8.83 -5.22 6.22
CA GLU A 45 -7.60 -4.45 6.47
C GLU A 45 -6.57 -4.70 5.37
N LEU A 46 -6.34 -5.96 4.96
CA LEU A 46 -5.45 -6.30 3.85
C LEU A 46 -5.92 -5.67 2.54
N ARG A 47 -7.23 -5.66 2.26
CA ARG A 47 -7.79 -5.06 1.04
C ARG A 47 -7.52 -3.55 1.00
N LEU A 48 -7.72 -2.86 2.13
CA LEU A 48 -7.44 -1.43 2.25
C LEU A 48 -5.94 -1.14 2.08
N LEU A 49 -5.08 -1.89 2.77
CA LEU A 49 -3.63 -1.72 2.69
C LEU A 49 -3.10 -1.96 1.27
N ASN A 50 -3.61 -2.97 0.56
CA ASN A 50 -3.26 -3.21 -0.85
C ASN A 50 -3.68 -2.05 -1.76
N LYS A 51 -4.88 -1.48 -1.56
CA LYS A 51 -5.34 -0.30 -2.31
C LYS A 51 -4.43 0.91 -2.04
N MET A 52 -4.02 1.11 -0.79
CA MET A 52 -3.09 2.18 -0.42
C MET A 52 -1.70 1.96 -1.02
N ALA A 53 -1.16 0.74 -0.97
CA ALA A 53 0.11 0.38 -1.57
C ALA A 53 0.13 0.68 -3.08
N LYS A 54 -0.93 0.29 -3.80
CA LYS A 54 -1.07 0.57 -5.24
C LYS A 54 -1.08 2.07 -5.53
N LYS A 55 -1.86 2.85 -4.78
CA LYS A 55 -1.88 4.32 -4.92
C LYS A 55 -0.50 4.91 -4.65
N GLN A 56 0.20 4.41 -3.64
CA GLN A 56 1.50 4.92 -3.25
C GLN A 56 2.59 4.59 -4.28
N ALA A 57 2.53 3.41 -4.90
CA ALA A 57 3.40 3.03 -6.02
C ALA A 57 3.19 3.93 -7.24
N LEU A 58 1.94 4.23 -7.61
CA LEU A 58 1.63 5.17 -8.70
C LEU A 58 2.19 6.58 -8.44
N LEU A 59 2.12 7.05 -7.20
CA LEU A 59 2.71 8.35 -6.82
C LEU A 59 4.23 8.33 -6.92
N ILE A 60 4.89 7.22 -6.55
CA ILE A 60 6.34 7.06 -6.69
C ILE A 60 6.73 7.15 -8.15
N GLN A 61 6.08 6.36 -9.02
CA GLN A 61 6.33 6.36 -10.46
C GLN A 61 6.14 7.77 -11.06
N HIS A 62 5.07 8.46 -10.69
CA HIS A 62 4.84 9.83 -11.13
C HIS A 62 5.95 10.79 -10.67
N TYR A 63 6.34 10.74 -9.40
CA TYR A 63 7.39 11.61 -8.89
C TYR A 63 8.77 11.30 -9.47
N GLU A 64 9.06 10.04 -9.77
CA GLU A 64 10.28 9.62 -10.47
C GLU A 64 10.30 10.16 -11.90
N ALA A 65 9.21 10.02 -12.65
CA ALA A 65 9.08 10.55 -14.01
C ALA A 65 9.25 12.07 -14.06
N VAL A 66 8.56 12.80 -13.16
CA VAL A 66 8.69 14.26 -13.05
C VAL A 66 10.12 14.69 -12.70
N LEU A 67 10.82 13.95 -11.84
CA LEU A 67 12.21 14.25 -11.49
C LEU A 67 13.20 13.92 -12.60
N ALA A 68 12.89 12.93 -13.44
CA ALA A 68 13.68 12.55 -14.61
C ALA A 68 13.47 13.48 -15.82
N GLY A 69 12.61 14.49 -15.72
CA GLY A 69 12.24 15.36 -16.84
C GLY A 69 11.40 14.65 -17.91
N GLN A 70 10.94 13.44 -17.62
CA GLN A 70 10.02 12.67 -18.45
C GLN A 70 8.60 13.05 -18.02
N ASP A 71 8.09 14.18 -18.52
CA ASP A 71 6.72 14.60 -18.26
C ASP A 71 5.73 13.72 -19.06
N HIS A 72 5.62 12.46 -18.67
CA HIS A 72 4.53 11.60 -19.09
C HIS A 72 3.31 12.06 -18.31
N ARG A 73 2.50 12.93 -18.95
CA ARG A 73 1.15 13.27 -18.52
C ARG A 73 0.35 11.97 -18.35
N HIS A 74 0.43 11.36 -17.17
CA HIS A 74 -0.33 10.15 -16.89
C HIS A 74 -1.80 10.56 -16.79
N PRO A 75 -2.69 10.03 -17.63
CA PRO A 75 -4.06 10.50 -17.66
C PRO A 75 -4.76 10.09 -16.35
N ARG A 76 -5.36 11.10 -15.72
CA ARG A 76 -6.48 11.02 -14.76
C ARG A 76 -6.13 10.63 -13.31
N LEU A 77 -5.69 11.64 -12.56
CA LEU A 77 -6.16 11.90 -11.20
C LEU A 77 -7.34 12.91 -11.20
N ARG A 78 -8.24 12.79 -12.18
CA ARG A 78 -9.58 13.39 -12.13
C ARG A 78 -10.54 12.25 -11.89
N HIS A 79 -10.92 12.00 -10.65
CA HIS A 79 -12.21 11.41 -10.31
C HIS A 79 -12.73 12.18 -9.09
N ASN A 80 -13.97 12.62 -9.26
CA ASN A 80 -14.87 13.42 -8.43
C ASN A 80 -14.68 13.33 -6.92
#